data_AF-A0A222SHU2-F1
#
_entry.id   AF-A0A222SHU2-F1
#
_cell.length_a   1.000
_cell.length_b   1.000
_cell.length_c   1.000
_cell.angle_alpha   90.00
_cell.angle_beta   90.00
_cell.angle_gamma   90.00
#
_symmetry.space_group_name_H-M   'P 1'
#
loop_
_entity.id
_entity.type
_entity.pdbx_description
1 polymer ?
#
loop_
_entity_poly.entity_id
_entity_poly.type
_entity_poly.pdbx_seq_one_letter_code
_entity_poly.pdbx_strand_id
1 'polypeptide(L)'
;MNIEFLLNLIILVMIFYGISVLIGRCNEVMFDEYRFKYFALRDKLALMVVDGKISEGSVEYKFLINAINYHIKTVETVSMIRVIELLVRYHNSPEESREVSMITRKVENVDSLAIVLEFMRLSNSLLYRNSRVQMKALDLLVQVVPLNKILVKKSGMREIKTTSEKINSNIDRLTTALSNKHAMAV
;
A
#
# COMPACT_ATOMS: atom_id res chain seq x y z
N MET A 1 39.69 8.26 28.30
CA MET A 1 38.40 7.71 27.84
C MET A 1 38.21 6.37 28.54
N ASN A 2 37.18 6.22 29.37
CA ASN A 2 37.02 5.04 30.22
C ASN A 2 36.68 3.79 29.40
N ILE A 3 37.32 2.66 29.69
CA ILE A 3 37.10 1.37 29.02
C ILE A 3 35.61 0.95 29.11
N GLU A 4 34.96 1.25 30.23
CA GLU A 4 33.53 1.01 30.45
C GLU A 4 32.63 1.75 29.45
N PHE A 5 32.99 2.99 29.08
CA PHE A 5 32.23 3.76 28.09
C PHE A 5 32.32 3.12 26.69
N LEU A 6 33.51 2.63 26.32
CA LEU A 6 33.73 1.98 25.04
C LEU A 6 33.00 0.64 24.95
N LEU A 7 33.00 -0.14 26.04
CA LEU A 7 32.24 -1.39 26.15
C LEU A 7 30.73 -1.16 26.01
N ASN A 8 30.19 -0.15 26.71
CA ASN A 8 28.77 0.21 26.61
C ASN A 8 28.38 0.66 25.20
N LEU A 9 29.26 1.41 24.53
CA LEU A 9 29.04 1.84 23.14
C LEU A 9 28.98 0.65 22.18
N ILE A 10 29.89 -0.32 22.33
CA ILE A 10 29.91 -1.54 21.49
C ILE A 10 28.63 -2.36 21.70
N ILE A 11 28.21 -2.56 22.95
CA ILE A 11 26.97 -3.28 23.26
C ILE A 11 25.77 -2.58 22.60
N LEU A 12 25.69 -1.25 22.71
CA LEU A 12 24.64 -0.46 22.09
C LEU A 12 24.60 -0.63 20.56
N VAL A 13 25.76 -0.57 19.90
CA VAL A 13 25.87 -0.76 18.44
C VAL A 13 25.42 -2.16 18.03
N MET A 14 25.81 -3.20 18.79
CA MET A 14 25.38 -4.57 18.52
C MET A 14 23.86 -4.76 18.68
N ILE A 15 23.25 -4.13 19.70
CA ILE A 15 21.80 -4.14 19.90
C ILE A 15 21.10 -3.48 18.72
N PHE A 16 21.55 -2.30 18.29
CA PHE A 16 20.97 -1.60 17.13
C PHE A 16 21.13 -2.38 15.84
N TYR A 17 22.27 -3.04 15.65
CA TYR A 17 22.51 -3.91 14.50
C TYR A 17 21.53 -5.09 14.48
N GLY A 18 21.39 -5.80 15.61
CA GLY A 18 20.44 -6.91 15.75
C GLY A 18 19.00 -6.49 15.48
N ILE A 19 18.56 -5.36 16.03
CA ILE A 19 17.23 -4.78 15.77
C ILE A 19 17.06 -4.48 14.27
N SER A 20 18.07 -3.90 13.62
CA SER A 20 18.01 -3.55 12.20
C SER A 20 17.87 -4.78 11.31
N VAL A 21 18.60 -5.87 11.62
CA VAL A 21 18.48 -7.15 10.91
C VAL A 21 17.10 -7.77 11.12
N LEU A 22 16.58 -7.73 12.35
CA LEU A 22 15.25 -8.27 12.67
C LEU A 22 14.15 -7.52 11.93
N ILE A 23 14.23 -6.18 11.87
CA ILE A 23 13.31 -5.36 11.09
C ILE A 23 13.38 -5.73 9.60
N GLY A 24 14.58 -5.92 9.05
CA GLY A 24 14.77 -6.36 7.67
C GLY A 24 14.05 -7.67 7.36
N ARG A 25 14.22 -8.69 8.20
CA ARG A 25 13.58 -10.00 8.04
C ARG A 25 12.07 -9.96 8.21
N CYS A 26 11.57 -9.24 9.21
CA CYS A 26 10.12 -9.05 9.39
C CYS A 26 9.48 -8.36 8.18
N ASN A 27 10.20 -7.41 7.58
CA ASN A 27 9.72 -6.70 6.39
C ASN A 27 9.67 -7.62 5.16
N GLU A 28 10.68 -8.48 4.94
CA GLU A 28 10.68 -9.47 3.86
C GLU A 28 9.44 -10.38 3.94
N VAL A 29 9.21 -11.01 5.10
CA VAL A 29 8.06 -11.91 5.31
C VAL A 29 6.73 -11.20 5.08
N MET A 30 6.63 -9.95 5.51
CA MET A 30 5.43 -9.15 5.31
C MET A 30 5.20 -8.82 3.83
N PHE A 31 6.24 -8.48 3.09
CA PHE A 31 6.11 -8.24 1.65
C PHE A 31 5.74 -9.49 0.87
N ASP A 32 6.26 -10.66 1.26
CA ASP A 32 5.83 -11.93 0.68
C ASP A 32 4.33 -12.15 0.91
N GLU A 33 3.81 -11.87 2.10
CA GLU A 33 2.37 -11.96 2.39
C GLU A 33 1.55 -11.06 1.46
N TYR A 34 1.95 -9.80 1.29
CA TYR A 34 1.26 -8.87 0.38
C TYR A 34 1.40 -9.28 -1.08
N ARG A 35 2.56 -9.79 -1.49
CA ARG A 35 2.80 -10.32 -2.83
C ARG A 35 1.84 -11.46 -3.13
N PHE A 36 1.68 -12.42 -2.21
CA PHE A 36 0.72 -13.51 -2.38
C PHE A 36 -0.72 -13.00 -2.48
N LYS A 37 -1.09 -11.96 -1.72
CA LYS A 37 -2.41 -11.34 -1.85
C LYS A 37 -2.63 -10.66 -3.21
N TYR A 38 -1.63 -9.97 -3.75
CA TYR A 38 -1.71 -9.39 -5.09
C TYR A 38 -1.75 -10.47 -6.18
N PHE A 39 -1.00 -11.57 -6.05
CA PHE A 39 -1.10 -12.71 -6.95
C PHE A 39 -2.48 -13.36 -6.90
N ALA A 40 -3.03 -13.59 -5.71
CA ALA A 40 -4.38 -14.11 -5.56
C ALA A 40 -5.42 -13.19 -6.22
N LEU A 41 -5.24 -11.87 -6.14
CA LEU A 41 -6.13 -10.90 -6.77
C LEU A 41 -6.03 -10.93 -8.31
N ARG A 42 -4.80 -11.08 -8.83
CA ARG A 42 -4.56 -11.28 -10.27
C ARG A 42 -5.25 -12.55 -10.77
N ASP A 43 -5.10 -13.64 -10.02
CA ASP A 43 -5.62 -14.94 -10.42
C ASP A 43 -7.15 -14.97 -10.34
N LYS A 44 -7.75 -14.30 -9.33
CA LYS A 44 -9.20 -14.03 -9.29
C LYS A 44 -9.68 -13.24 -10.52
N LEU A 45 -8.95 -12.19 -10.90
CA LEU A 45 -9.29 -11.40 -12.09
C LEU A 45 -9.23 -12.24 -13.37
N ALA A 46 -8.23 -13.11 -13.50
CA ALA A 46 -8.11 -14.02 -14.63
C ALA A 46 -9.27 -15.03 -14.68
N LEU A 47 -9.69 -15.59 -13.54
CA LEU A 47 -10.85 -16.47 -13.46
C LEU A 47 -12.14 -15.78 -13.92
N MET A 48 -12.34 -14.51 -13.58
CA MET A 48 -13.51 -13.75 -14.05
C MET A 48 -13.52 -13.54 -15.56
N VAL A 49 -12.35 -13.49 -16.20
CA VAL A 49 -12.26 -13.46 -17.66
C VAL A 49 -12.63 -14.82 -18.25
N VAL A 50 -12.12 -15.91 -17.67
CA VAL A 50 -12.44 -17.28 -18.08
C VAL A 50 -13.94 -17.57 -17.95
N ASP A 51 -14.57 -17.09 -16.88
CA ASP A 51 -16.01 -17.24 -16.63
C ASP A 51 -16.88 -16.34 -17.53
N GLY A 52 -16.27 -15.52 -18.40
CA GLY A 52 -16.98 -14.59 -19.28
C GLY A 52 -17.61 -13.39 -18.57
N LYS A 53 -17.31 -13.20 -17.27
CA LYS A 53 -17.81 -12.07 -16.48
C LYS A 53 -17.17 -10.76 -16.90
N ILE A 54 -15.89 -10.79 -17.29
CA ILE A 54 -15.14 -9.62 -17.73
C ILE A 54 -14.51 -9.92 -19.09
N SER A 55 -14.59 -8.99 -20.03
CA SER A 55 -13.85 -9.11 -21.30
C SER A 55 -12.39 -8.73 -21.07
N GLU A 56 -11.45 -9.55 -21.56
CA GLU A 56 -10.02 -9.24 -21.53
C GLU A 56 -9.69 -7.92 -22.27
N GLY A 57 -10.50 -7.58 -23.27
CA GLY A 57 -10.38 -6.32 -24.01
C GLY A 57 -10.88 -5.10 -23.25
N SER A 58 -11.58 -5.29 -22.13
CA SER A 58 -12.24 -4.21 -21.40
C SER A 58 -11.25 -3.25 -20.75
N VAL A 59 -11.67 -1.99 -20.62
CA VAL A 59 -10.85 -0.94 -20.00
C VAL A 59 -10.62 -1.25 -18.51
N GLU A 60 -11.63 -1.82 -17.85
CA GLU A 60 -11.59 -2.23 -16.45
C GLU A 60 -10.54 -3.32 -16.21
N TYR A 61 -10.53 -4.35 -17.06
CA TYR A 61 -9.57 -5.43 -16.95
C TYR A 61 -8.14 -4.92 -17.13
N LYS A 62 -7.90 -4.15 -18.21
CA LYS A 62 -6.57 -3.59 -18.51
C LYS A 62 -6.07 -2.68 -17.39
N PHE A 63 -6.95 -1.86 -16.82
CA PHE A 63 -6.59 -1.04 -15.66
C PHE A 63 -6.19 -1.91 -14.46
N LEU A 64 -7.05 -2.85 -14.07
CA LEU A 64 -6.84 -3.70 -12.89
C LEU A 64 -5.57 -4.53 -13.01
N ILE A 65 -5.37 -5.19 -14.16
CA ILE A 65 -4.20 -6.05 -14.37
C ILE A 65 -2.90 -5.24 -14.36
N ASN A 66 -2.90 -4.03 -14.95
CA ASN A 66 -1.76 -3.12 -14.92
C ASN A 66 -1.47 -2.63 -13.50
N ALA A 67 -2.51 -2.25 -12.76
CA ALA A 67 -2.39 -1.79 -11.38
C ALA A 67 -1.85 -2.88 -10.45
N ILE A 68 -2.38 -4.11 -10.55
CA ILE A 68 -1.94 -5.26 -9.77
C ILE A 68 -0.48 -5.62 -10.12
N ASN A 69 -0.14 -5.68 -11.41
CA ASN A 69 1.22 -5.97 -11.85
C ASN A 69 2.22 -4.89 -11.41
N TYR A 70 1.82 -3.62 -11.40
CA TYR A 70 2.63 -2.54 -10.86
C TYR A 70 2.93 -2.78 -9.36
N HIS A 71 1.93 -3.16 -8.57
CA HIS A 71 2.10 -3.42 -7.13
C HIS A 71 2.98 -4.65 -6.87
N ILE A 72 2.80 -5.74 -7.64
CA ILE A 72 3.65 -6.93 -7.55
C ILE A 72 5.12 -6.57 -7.82
N LYS A 73 5.40 -5.90 -8.93
CA LYS A 73 6.78 -5.47 -9.28
C LYS A 73 7.37 -4.54 -8.24
N THR A 74 6.56 -3.62 -7.73
CA THR A 74 6.99 -2.65 -6.71
C THR A 74 7.35 -3.36 -5.41
N VAL A 75 6.53 -4.32 -4.97
CA VAL A 75 6.79 -5.09 -3.74
C VAL A 75 8.03 -6.00 -3.87
N GLU A 76 8.33 -6.49 -5.07
CA GLU A 76 9.47 -7.40 -5.31
C GLU A 76 10.83 -6.69 -5.36
N THR A 77 10.89 -5.48 -5.93
CA THR A 77 12.17 -4.92 -6.42
C THR A 77 12.73 -3.77 -5.59
N VAL A 78 12.03 -3.31 -4.55
CA VAL A 78 12.37 -2.02 -3.93
C VAL A 78 12.27 -2.01 -2.41
N SER A 79 13.09 -1.17 -1.78
CA SER A 79 13.08 -0.98 -0.33
C SER A 79 11.72 -0.47 0.15
N MET A 80 11.33 -0.79 1.40
CA MET A 80 10.02 -0.45 1.96
C MET A 80 9.63 1.02 1.79
N ILE A 81 10.57 1.93 2.00
CA ILE A 81 10.35 3.37 1.84
C ILE A 81 9.99 3.69 0.39
N ARG A 82 10.73 3.09 -0.55
CA ARG A 82 10.53 3.32 -1.96
C ARG A 82 9.25 2.68 -2.50
N VAL A 83 8.87 1.51 -1.96
CA VAL A 83 7.56 0.91 -2.22
C VAL A 83 6.46 1.90 -1.85
N ILE A 84 6.51 2.46 -0.65
CA ILE A 84 5.49 3.42 -0.19
C ILE A 84 5.48 4.68 -1.06
N GLU A 85 6.64 5.25 -1.38
CA GLU A 85 6.73 6.42 -2.27
C GLU A 85 6.10 6.14 -3.64
N LEU A 86 6.37 4.98 -4.22
CA LEU A 86 5.81 4.56 -5.50
C LEU A 86 4.30 4.37 -5.44
N LEU A 87 3.80 3.74 -4.37
CA LEU A 87 2.36 3.57 -4.13
C LEU A 87 1.64 4.91 -3.90
N VAL A 88 2.24 5.81 -3.11
CA VAL A 88 1.73 7.17 -2.90
C VAL A 88 1.70 7.93 -4.22
N ARG A 89 2.76 7.85 -5.02
CA ARG A 89 2.82 8.49 -6.33
C ARG A 89 1.76 7.95 -7.28
N TYR A 90 1.55 6.64 -7.30
CA TYR A 90 0.53 5.99 -8.12
C TYR A 90 -0.88 6.48 -7.73
N HIS A 91 -1.24 6.42 -6.45
CA HIS A 91 -2.57 6.83 -5.96
C HIS A 91 -2.80 8.35 -5.94
N ASN A 92 -1.74 9.15 -6.04
CA ASN A 92 -1.84 10.59 -6.21
C ASN A 92 -1.77 11.02 -7.68
N SER A 93 -1.52 10.10 -8.61
CA SER A 93 -1.43 10.43 -10.02
C SER A 93 -2.80 10.89 -10.56
N PRO A 94 -2.83 11.92 -11.42
CA PRO A 94 -4.07 12.36 -12.06
C PRO A 94 -4.61 11.29 -13.03
N GLU A 95 -3.73 10.41 -13.53
CA GLU A 95 -4.07 9.28 -14.39
C GLU A 95 -4.92 8.25 -13.64
N GLU A 96 -4.47 7.80 -12.47
CA GLU A 96 -5.22 6.86 -11.62
C GLU A 96 -6.58 7.46 -11.20
N SER A 97 -6.60 8.74 -10.81
CA SER A 97 -7.85 9.41 -10.46
C SER A 97 -8.84 9.47 -11.62
N ARG A 98 -8.36 9.64 -12.87
CA ARG A 98 -9.21 9.62 -14.06
C ARG A 98 -9.72 8.22 -14.35
N GLU A 99 -8.85 7.22 -14.30
CA GLU A 99 -9.18 5.82 -14.58
C GLU A 99 -10.17 5.26 -13.55
N VAL A 100 -9.95 5.49 -12.25
CA VAL A 100 -10.89 5.12 -11.18
C VAL A 100 -12.24 5.81 -11.36
N SER A 101 -12.27 7.08 -11.76
CA SER A 101 -13.54 7.79 -12.02
C SER A 101 -14.28 7.26 -13.24
N MET A 102 -13.56 6.82 -14.28
CA MET A 102 -14.16 6.18 -15.45
C MET A 102 -14.74 4.82 -15.09
N ILE A 103 -14.01 4.03 -14.32
CA ILE A 103 -14.45 2.72 -13.80
C ILE A 103 -15.69 2.91 -12.92
N THR A 104 -15.68 3.86 -11.99
CA THR A 104 -16.84 4.12 -11.12
C THR A 104 -18.10 4.54 -11.90
N ARG A 105 -17.93 5.21 -13.05
CA ARG A 105 -19.04 5.68 -13.90
C ARG A 105 -19.49 4.68 -14.95
N LYS A 106 -18.60 3.81 -15.45
CA LYS A 106 -18.84 2.94 -16.62
C LYS A 106 -18.86 1.45 -16.31
N VAL A 107 -18.46 1.03 -15.11
CA VAL A 107 -18.52 -0.39 -14.73
C VAL A 107 -19.97 -0.83 -14.68
N GLU A 108 -20.37 -1.65 -15.66
CA GLU A 108 -21.66 -2.32 -15.68
C GLU A 108 -21.65 -3.53 -14.73
N ASN A 109 -20.52 -4.25 -14.63
CA ASN A 109 -20.40 -5.47 -13.84
C ASN A 109 -20.02 -5.26 -12.36
N VAL A 110 -20.92 -5.67 -11.47
CA VAL A 110 -20.78 -5.66 -10.00
C VAL A 110 -19.51 -6.38 -9.53
N ASP A 111 -19.16 -7.49 -10.19
CA ASP A 111 -18.02 -8.33 -9.81
C ASP A 111 -16.69 -7.62 -10.05
N SER A 112 -16.55 -6.85 -11.14
CA SER A 112 -15.35 -6.02 -11.40
C SER A 112 -15.13 -4.98 -10.31
N LEU A 113 -16.22 -4.37 -9.83
CA LEU A 113 -16.16 -3.36 -8.79
C LEU A 113 -15.69 -3.93 -7.45
N ALA A 114 -16.07 -5.18 -7.14
CA ALA A 114 -15.61 -5.88 -5.95
C ALA A 114 -14.08 -6.12 -5.97
N ILE A 115 -13.51 -6.46 -7.12
CA ILE A 115 -12.05 -6.62 -7.26
C ILE A 115 -11.32 -5.29 -7.11
N VAL A 116 -11.84 -4.20 -7.69
CA VAL A 116 -11.28 -2.84 -7.49
C VAL A 116 -11.30 -2.48 -6.01
N LEU A 117 -12.38 -2.81 -5.30
CA LEU A 117 -12.50 -2.56 -3.87
C LEU A 117 -11.49 -3.38 -3.05
N GLU A 118 -11.32 -4.67 -3.38
CA GLU A 118 -10.34 -5.56 -2.73
C GLU A 118 -8.90 -5.06 -2.98
N PHE A 119 -8.59 -4.64 -4.21
CA PHE A 119 -7.34 -3.98 -4.57
C PHE A 119 -7.07 -2.73 -3.72
N MET A 120 -8.02 -1.80 -3.68
CA MET A 120 -7.88 -0.55 -2.93
C MET A 120 -7.70 -0.80 -1.42
N ARG A 121 -8.45 -1.76 -0.86
CA ARG A 121 -8.29 -2.16 0.55
C ARG A 121 -6.91 -2.74 0.82
N LEU A 122 -6.39 -3.58 -0.08
CA LEU A 122 -5.07 -4.18 0.06
C LEU A 122 -3.98 -3.10 0.04
N SER A 123 -4.01 -2.20 -0.94
CA SER A 123 -3.07 -1.09 -1.05
C SER A 123 -3.14 -0.12 0.14
N ASN A 124 -4.34 0.21 0.62
CA ASN A 124 -4.50 1.02 1.82
C ASN A 124 -3.93 0.34 3.07
N SER A 125 -4.19 -0.97 3.23
CA SER A 125 -3.67 -1.71 4.39
C SER A 125 -2.14 -1.74 4.42
N LEU A 126 -1.52 -1.87 3.24
CA LEU A 126 -0.07 -1.83 3.07
C LEU A 126 0.49 -0.44 3.43
N LEU A 127 -0.14 0.63 2.94
CA LEU A 127 0.24 2.01 3.27
C LEU A 127 0.09 2.31 4.76
N TYR A 128 -1.05 1.93 5.36
CA TYR A 128 -1.38 2.26 6.74
C TYR A 128 -0.50 1.51 7.75
N ARG A 129 -0.28 0.21 7.54
CA ARG A 129 0.61 -0.59 8.41
C ARG A 129 2.03 -0.04 8.39
N ASN A 130 2.55 0.26 7.21
CA ASN A 130 3.89 0.83 7.08
C ASN A 130 3.97 2.22 7.72
N SER A 131 2.96 3.05 7.55
CA SER A 131 2.88 4.37 8.19
C SER A 131 2.90 4.27 9.72
N ARG A 132 2.16 3.32 10.33
CA ARG A 132 2.17 3.13 11.79
C ARG A 132 3.52 2.69 12.34
N VAL A 133 4.20 1.77 11.65
CA VAL A 133 5.54 1.32 12.07
C VAL A 133 6.53 2.47 11.97
N GLN A 134 6.46 3.27 10.89
CA GLN A 134 7.28 4.45 10.73
C GLN A 134 6.96 5.54 11.77
N MET A 135 5.69 5.74 12.16
CA MET A 135 5.30 6.67 13.24
C MET A 135 5.91 6.25 14.57
N LYS A 136 5.75 4.98 14.96
CA LYS A 136 6.31 4.49 16.23
C LYS A 136 7.83 4.61 16.28
N ALA A 137 8.50 4.32 15.16
CA ALA A 137 9.95 4.49 15.07
C ALA A 137 10.36 5.97 15.15
N LEU A 138 9.59 6.88 14.55
CA LEU A 138 9.83 8.31 14.63
C LEU A 138 9.62 8.85 16.04
N ASP A 139 8.53 8.45 16.71
CA ASP A 139 8.21 8.87 18.08
C ASP A 139 9.31 8.45 19.06
N LEU A 140 9.84 7.23 18.91
CA LEU A 140 10.98 6.75 19.69
C LEU A 140 12.26 7.54 19.40
N LEU A 141 12.52 7.91 18.13
CA LEU A 141 13.70 8.70 17.77
C LEU A 141 13.60 10.16 18.25
N VAL A 142 12.41 10.76 18.23
CA VAL A 142 12.16 12.12 18.72
C VAL A 142 12.37 12.21 20.23
N GLN A 143 12.07 11.15 20.98
CA GLN A 143 12.37 11.09 22.41
C GLN A 143 13.88 11.06 22.71
N VAL A 144 14.71 10.66 21.75
CA VAL A 144 16.15 10.43 21.95
C VAL A 144 17.04 11.50 21.29
N VAL A 145 16.56 12.23 20.26
CA VAL A 145 17.40 13.14 19.44
C VAL A 145 16.73 14.51 19.21
N PRO A 146 17.45 15.66 19.36
CA PRO A 146 16.88 16.99 19.19
C PRO A 146 16.56 17.37 17.72
N LEU A 147 15.53 18.20 17.58
CA LEU A 147 14.52 18.29 16.51
C LEU A 147 14.92 18.62 15.05
N ASN A 148 16.18 18.91 14.71
CA ASN A 148 16.43 19.68 13.46
C ASN A 148 16.37 18.86 12.14
N LYS A 149 16.47 17.53 12.19
CA LYS A 149 16.31 16.64 11.01
C LYS A 149 14.91 15.99 10.87
N ILE A 150 14.02 16.19 11.84
CA ILE A 150 12.70 15.52 11.90
C ILE A 150 11.67 16.17 10.96
N LEU A 151 11.86 17.44 10.59
CA LEU A 151 10.93 18.23 9.76
C LEU A 151 10.74 17.68 8.34
N VAL A 152 11.80 17.18 7.69
CA VAL A 152 11.73 16.62 6.32
C VAL A 152 10.91 15.32 6.29
N LYS A 153 11.06 14.47 7.32
CA LYS A 153 10.34 13.19 7.41
C LYS A 153 8.85 13.36 7.74
N LYS A 154 8.48 14.48 8.39
CA LYS A 154 7.09 14.85 8.68
C LYS A 154 6.29 15.23 7.41
N SER A 155 6.96 15.64 6.33
CA SER A 155 6.32 15.95 5.03
C SER A 155 5.80 14.71 4.31
N GLY A 156 6.66 13.70 4.10
CA GLY A 156 6.24 12.42 3.49
C GLY A 156 5.16 11.69 4.30
N MET A 157 5.14 11.90 5.62
CA MET A 157 4.10 11.38 6.51
C MET A 157 2.72 12.00 6.26
N ARG A 158 2.67 13.31 6.00
CA ARG A 158 1.42 13.98 5.64
C ARG A 158 0.89 13.46 4.32
N GLU A 159 1.77 13.25 3.34
CA GLU A 159 1.39 12.70 2.03
C GLU A 159 0.84 11.28 2.14
N ILE A 160 1.45 10.39 2.94
CA ILE A 160 0.92 9.04 3.16
C ILE A 160 -0.47 9.10 3.81
N LYS A 161 -0.66 9.99 4.79
CA LYS A 161 -1.95 10.17 5.47
C LYS A 161 -3.02 10.68 4.51
N THR A 162 -2.73 11.71 3.72
CA THR A 162 -3.68 12.26 2.74
C THR A 162 -3.99 11.25 1.63
N THR A 163 -3.02 10.46 1.19
CA THR A 163 -3.26 9.37 0.23
C THR A 163 -4.12 8.27 0.82
N SER A 164 -3.90 7.87 2.09
CA SER A 164 -4.75 6.88 2.77
C SER A 164 -6.18 7.40 2.93
N GLU A 165 -6.35 8.68 3.28
CA GLU A 165 -7.66 9.35 3.33
C GLU A 165 -8.34 9.37 1.95
N LYS A 166 -7.58 9.66 0.88
CA LYS A 166 -8.08 9.61 -0.51
C LYS A 166 -8.53 8.20 -0.90
N ILE A 167 -7.73 7.18 -0.61
CA ILE A 167 -8.08 5.78 -0.87
C ILE A 167 -9.34 5.39 -0.08
N ASN A 168 -9.44 5.75 1.20
CA ASN A 168 -10.65 5.53 2.00
C ASN A 168 -11.88 6.20 1.37
N SER A 169 -11.76 7.45 0.91
CA SER A 169 -12.87 8.13 0.24
C SER A 169 -13.30 7.43 -1.06
N ASN A 170 -12.35 6.84 -1.80
CA ASN A 170 -12.64 6.05 -2.98
C ASN A 170 -13.30 4.71 -2.62
N ILE A 171 -12.84 4.05 -1.54
CA ILE A 171 -13.46 2.84 -0.99
C ILE A 171 -14.92 3.13 -0.61
N ASP A 172 -15.22 4.25 0.04
CA ASP A 172 -16.58 4.63 0.44
C ASP A 172 -17.48 4.87 -0.78
N ARG A 173 -16.96 5.57 -1.80
CA ARG A 173 -17.66 5.80 -3.07
C ARG A 173 -17.97 4.49 -3.79
N LEU A 174 -16.99 3.59 -3.88
CA LEU A 174 -17.16 2.28 -4.50
C LEU A 174 -18.15 1.41 -3.71
N THR A 175 -18.07 1.43 -2.38
CA THR A 175 -19.00 0.68 -1.51
C THR A 175 -20.43 1.18 -1.69
N THR A 176 -20.62 2.50 -1.75
CA THR A 176 -21.93 3.12 -2.02
C THR A 176 -22.46 2.73 -3.41
N ALA A 177 -21.61 2.78 -4.44
CA ALA A 177 -21.99 2.39 -5.79
C ALA A 177 -22.35 0.90 -5.87
N LEU A 178 -21.61 0.03 -5.18
CA LEU A 178 -21.89 -1.40 -5.08
C LEU A 178 -23.25 -1.65 -4.42
N SER A 179 -23.51 -1.00 -3.28
CA SER A 179 -24.78 -1.12 -2.54
C SER A 179 -25.98 -0.68 -3.38
N ASN A 180 -25.84 0.44 -4.11
CA ASN A 180 -26.90 0.95 -4.97
C ASN A 180 -27.18 0.01 -6.15
N LYS A 181 -26.15 -0.58 -6.76
CA LYS A 181 -26.33 -1.56 -7.84
C LYS A 181 -26.95 -2.87 -7.35
N HIS A 182 -26.57 -3.34 -6.16
CA HIS A 182 -27.19 -4.52 -5.56
C HIS A 182 -28.68 -4.30 -5.28
N ALA A 183 -29.05 -3.10 -4.81
CA ALA A 183 -30.44 -2.73 -4.57
C ALA A 183 -31.29 -2.58 -5.86
N MET A 184 -30.66 -2.39 -7.02
CA MET A 184 -31.33 -2.31 -8.32
C MET A 184 -31.45 -3.66 -9.05
N ALA A 185 -30.71 -4.68 -8.61
CA ALA A 185 -30.72 -6.02 -9.20
C ALA A 185 -31.66 -7.00 -8.47
N VAL A 186 -32.27 -6.56 -7.36
CA VAL A 186 -33.32 -7.25 -6.59
C VAL A 186 -34.67 -6.65 -6.96
#